data_AF-A0A0B2AEL7-F1
#
_entry.id   AF-A0A0B2AEL7-F1
#
_cell.length_a   1.000
_cell.length_b   1.000
_cell.length_c   1.000
_cell.angle_alpha   90.00
_cell.angle_beta   90.00
_cell.angle_gamma   90.00
#
_symmetry.space_group_name_H-M   'P 1'
#
loop_
_entity.id
_entity.type
_entity.pdbx_description
1 polymer ?
#
loop_
_entity_poly.entity_id
_entity_poly.type
_entity_poly.pdbx_seq_one_letter_code
_entity_poly.pdbx_strand_id
1 'polypeptide(L)'
;MRLWSLHPGSLDRAGLVACWRESLLAQAVLTGATAGYRHHPQLERFRAEPDPVAAVGAYLTGLADEADRRGYRFDRTRVVSPAAPHPVIAVTDGQLAHEWAHLGRKLAARSPDDARRWAEAVPRPHPLFHVVAGPVASWERG
;
A
#
# COMPACT_ATOMS: atom_id res chain seq x y z
N MET A 1 1.53 10.65 -2.65
CA MET A 1 1.63 9.52 -1.71
C MET A 1 0.45 8.60 -1.93
N ARG A 2 0.71 7.34 -2.28
CA ARG A 2 -0.28 6.29 -2.54
C ARG A 2 0.20 4.98 -1.87
N LEU A 3 -0.30 4.75 -0.67
CA LEU A 3 -0.28 3.49 0.05
C LEU A 3 -1.49 2.67 -0.44
N TRP A 4 -1.23 1.60 -1.18
CA TRP A 4 -2.29 0.74 -1.69
C TRP A 4 -2.75 -0.25 -0.62
N SER A 5 -4.05 -0.39 -0.46
CA SER A 5 -4.65 -1.51 0.27
C SER A 5 -4.57 -2.83 -0.50
N LEU A 6 -4.27 -2.77 -1.79
CA LEU A 6 -4.05 -3.94 -2.65
C LEU A 6 -2.79 -4.73 -2.29
N HIS A 7 -2.83 -6.03 -2.56
CA HIS A 7 -1.69 -6.92 -2.42
C HIS A 7 -0.53 -6.40 -3.28
N PRO A 8 0.70 -6.31 -2.76
CA PRO A 8 1.87 -5.83 -3.52
C PRO A 8 2.09 -6.59 -4.84
N GLY A 9 1.74 -7.89 -4.84
CA GLY A 9 1.52 -8.79 -5.99
C GLY A 9 0.81 -8.21 -7.21
N SER A 10 -0.04 -7.22 -7.00
CA SER A 10 -0.88 -6.58 -8.00
C SER A 10 -0.15 -5.45 -8.73
N LEU A 11 0.89 -4.87 -8.11
CA LEU A 11 1.62 -3.73 -8.67
C LEU A 11 2.59 -4.19 -9.75
N ASP A 12 2.74 -3.40 -10.83
CA ASP A 12 3.86 -3.51 -11.76
C ASP A 12 5.19 -3.14 -11.07
N ARG A 13 6.33 -3.39 -11.73
CA ARG A 13 7.64 -3.05 -11.15
C ARG A 13 7.74 -1.58 -10.76
N ALA A 14 7.27 -0.67 -11.63
CA ALA A 14 7.30 0.76 -11.39
C ALA A 14 6.41 1.15 -10.21
N GLY A 15 5.19 0.58 -10.12
CA GLY A 15 4.25 0.78 -9.03
C GLY A 15 4.77 0.27 -7.70
N LEU A 16 5.43 -0.88 -7.67
CA LEU A 16 6.03 -1.44 -6.45
C LEU A 16 7.15 -0.54 -5.91
N VAL A 17 8.05 -0.07 -6.79
CA VAL A 17 9.13 0.86 -6.42
C VAL A 17 8.58 2.22 -5.95
N ALA A 18 7.58 2.76 -6.64
CA ALA A 18 6.93 4.01 -6.25
C ALA A 18 6.24 3.87 -4.88
N CYS A 19 5.50 2.79 -4.68
CA CYS A 19 4.81 2.51 -3.41
C CYS A 19 5.80 2.38 -2.25
N TRP A 20 6.93 1.70 -2.45
CA TRP A 20 8.00 1.63 -1.45
C TRP A 20 8.50 3.02 -1.02
N ARG A 21 8.84 3.88 -2.00
CA ARG A 21 9.33 5.25 -1.73
C ARG A 21 8.30 6.10 -1.01
N GLU A 22 7.04 6.05 -1.42
CA GLU A 22 5.95 6.80 -0.80
C GLU A 22 5.62 6.28 0.61
N SER A 23 5.82 4.99 0.86
CA SER A 23 5.62 4.39 2.18
C SER A 23 6.74 4.72 3.15
N LEU A 24 7.99 4.86 2.66
CA LEU A 24 9.08 5.42 3.47
C LEU A 24 8.84 6.91 3.79
N LEU A 25 8.23 7.67 2.87
CA LEU A 25 7.77 9.02 3.17
C LEU A 25 6.66 9.01 4.24
N ALA A 26 5.70 8.09 4.15
CA ALA A 26 4.67 7.92 5.18
C ALA A 26 5.29 7.63 6.55
N GLN A 27 6.27 6.71 6.61
CA GLN A 27 7.03 6.44 7.81
C GLN A 27 7.73 7.70 8.35
N ALA A 28 8.42 8.46 7.50
CA ALA A 28 9.06 9.71 7.90
C ALA A 28 8.05 10.75 8.46
N VAL A 29 6.83 10.80 7.93
CA VAL A 29 5.78 11.66 8.47
C VAL A 29 5.31 11.17 9.84
N LEU A 30 5.09 9.87 10.00
CA LEU A 30 4.61 9.28 11.27
C LEU A 30 5.66 9.31 12.38
N THR A 31 6.95 9.31 12.04
CA THR A 31 8.06 9.49 13.02
C THR A 31 8.43 10.96 13.26
N GLY A 32 7.77 11.91 12.60
CA GLY A 32 8.09 13.34 12.73
C GLY A 32 9.41 13.77 12.06
N ALA A 33 10.02 12.93 11.23
CA ALA A 33 11.27 13.19 10.53
C ALA A 33 11.13 14.15 9.33
N THR A 34 9.90 14.59 9.00
CA THR A 34 9.65 15.59 7.96
C THR A 34 8.48 16.51 8.28
N ALA A 35 8.55 17.76 7.83
CA ALA A 35 7.49 18.76 7.98
C ALA A 35 6.46 18.73 6.84
N GLY A 36 6.77 18.09 5.71
CA GLY A 36 5.89 17.95 4.55
C GLY A 36 4.88 16.81 4.70
N TYR A 37 3.78 16.85 3.94
CA TYR A 37 2.79 15.77 3.84
C TYR A 37 2.10 15.35 5.16
N ARG A 38 2.25 16.14 6.23
CA ARG A 38 1.67 15.85 7.57
C ARG A 38 0.15 15.65 7.55
N HIS A 39 -0.57 16.31 6.65
CA HIS A 39 -2.03 16.20 6.55
C HIS A 39 -2.49 15.27 5.42
N HIS A 40 -1.61 14.39 4.91
CA HIS A 40 -1.99 13.52 3.80
C HIS A 40 -3.11 12.55 4.23
N PRO A 41 -4.28 12.54 3.54
CA PRO A 41 -5.44 11.75 3.92
C PRO A 41 -5.16 10.27 4.18
N GLN A 42 -4.34 9.64 3.34
CA GLN A 42 -4.04 8.20 3.48
C GLN A 42 -3.33 7.81 4.79
N LEU A 43 -2.77 8.78 5.52
CA LEU A 43 -2.19 8.52 6.83
C LEU A 43 -3.25 8.38 7.93
N GLU A 44 -4.49 8.81 7.71
CA GLU A 44 -5.58 8.73 8.69
C GLU A 44 -5.77 7.29 9.19
N ARG A 45 -5.75 6.31 8.28
CA ARG A 45 -5.90 4.89 8.63
C ARG A 45 -4.73 4.32 9.45
N PHE A 46 -3.51 4.84 9.25
CA PHE A 46 -2.35 4.40 10.03
C PHE A 46 -2.30 5.10 11.39
N ARG A 47 -2.74 6.36 11.47
CA ARG A 47 -2.83 7.11 12.74
C ARG A 47 -3.91 6.60 13.67
N ALA A 48 -4.93 5.94 13.12
CA ALA A 48 -5.98 5.30 13.91
C ALA A 48 -5.49 4.04 14.64
N GLU A 49 -4.34 3.48 14.24
CA GLU A 49 -3.76 2.31 14.90
C GLU A 49 -3.08 2.68 16.23
N PRO A 50 -3.06 1.76 17.22
CA PRO A 50 -2.39 2.00 18.50
C PRO A 50 -0.90 2.34 18.37
N ASP A 51 -0.22 1.76 17.37
CA ASP A 51 1.16 2.09 17.01
C ASP A 51 1.26 2.37 15.49
N PRO A 52 1.14 3.64 15.07
CA PRO A 52 1.20 4.02 13.67
C PRO A 52 2.55 3.70 13.00
N VAL A 53 3.66 3.72 13.76
CA VAL A 53 5.01 3.48 13.23
C VAL A 53 5.22 1.99 13.01
N ALA A 54 4.76 1.13 13.91
CA ALA A 54 4.74 -0.32 13.70
C ALA A 54 3.81 -0.70 12.54
N ALA A 55 2.64 -0.07 12.43
CA ALA A 55 1.68 -0.33 11.35
C ALA A 55 2.27 -0.03 9.95
N VAL A 56 2.90 1.13 9.76
CA VAL A 56 3.58 1.45 8.48
C VAL A 56 4.83 0.58 8.25
N GLY A 57 5.49 0.13 9.31
CA GLY A 57 6.62 -0.80 9.21
C GLY A 57 6.21 -2.20 8.75
N ALA A 58 5.08 -2.73 9.25
CA ALA A 58 4.49 -3.97 8.74
C ALA A 58 4.04 -3.83 7.27
N TYR A 59 3.51 -2.66 6.89
CA TYR A 59 3.19 -2.36 5.50
C TYR A 59 4.44 -2.40 4.59
N LEU A 60 5.51 -1.70 4.99
CA LEU A 60 6.79 -1.73 4.28
C LEU A 60 7.37 -3.15 4.18
N THR A 61 7.26 -3.94 5.23
CA THR A 61 7.72 -5.34 5.25
C THR A 61 7.02 -6.16 4.16
N GLY A 62 5.70 -6.05 4.00
CA GLY A 62 4.98 -6.75 2.93
C GLY A 62 5.39 -6.32 1.52
N LEU A 63 5.77 -5.05 1.32
CA LEU A 63 6.36 -4.60 0.05
C LEU A 63 7.75 -5.21 -0.21
N ALA A 64 8.59 -5.29 0.81
CA ALA A 64 9.93 -5.86 0.72
C ALA A 64 9.88 -7.38 0.47
N ASP A 65 8.95 -8.09 1.10
CA ASP A 65 8.76 -9.53 0.89
C ASP A 65 8.30 -9.82 -0.53
N GLU A 66 7.40 -8.99 -1.07
CA GLU A 66 7.00 -9.11 -2.46
C GLU A 66 8.15 -8.79 -3.44
N ALA A 67 8.98 -7.80 -3.11
CA ALA A 67 10.16 -7.47 -3.91
C ALA A 67 11.12 -8.66 -3.97
N ASP A 68 11.45 -9.25 -2.82
CA ASP A 68 12.30 -10.44 -2.72
C ASP A 68 11.75 -11.61 -3.54
N ARG A 69 10.44 -11.88 -3.40
CA ARG A 69 9.75 -12.96 -4.13
C ARG A 69 9.86 -12.81 -5.64
N ARG A 70 10.02 -11.57 -6.14
CA ARG A 70 10.23 -11.26 -7.57
C ARG A 70 11.70 -11.11 -7.96
N GLY A 71 12.64 -11.32 -7.04
CA GLY A 71 14.07 -11.14 -7.27
C GLY A 71 14.54 -9.67 -7.26
N TYR A 72 13.73 -8.75 -6.75
CA TYR A 72 14.14 -7.38 -6.46
C TYR A 72 14.64 -7.26 -5.02
N ARG A 73 15.36 -6.19 -4.70
CA ARG A 73 15.87 -5.96 -3.35
C ARG A 73 15.59 -4.53 -2.91
N PHE A 74 14.70 -4.40 -1.93
CA PHE A 74 14.56 -3.17 -1.16
C PHE A 74 15.49 -3.19 0.04
N ASP A 75 16.00 -2.01 0.40
CA ASP A 75 16.83 -1.84 1.58
C ASP A 75 15.96 -1.84 2.85
N ARG A 76 15.81 -3.03 3.44
CA ARG A 76 15.03 -3.26 4.65
C ARG A 76 15.55 -2.49 5.86
N THR A 77 16.82 -2.08 5.88
CA THR A 77 17.39 -1.31 6.99
C THR A 77 16.74 0.06 7.17
N ARG A 78 15.98 0.52 6.16
CA ARG A 78 15.23 1.77 6.17
C ARG A 78 13.88 1.67 6.89
N VAL A 79 13.43 0.48 7.25
CA VAL A 79 12.17 0.27 7.99
C VAL A 79 12.46 0.44 9.47
N VAL A 80 11.82 1.43 10.10
CA VAL A 80 12.10 1.80 11.51
C VAL A 80 11.61 0.72 12.48
N SER A 81 10.43 0.16 12.24
CA SER A 81 9.83 -0.88 13.07
C SER A 81 9.37 -2.04 12.18
N PRO A 82 10.29 -2.94 11.76
CA PRO A 82 9.92 -4.10 10.97
C PRO A 82 9.10 -5.05 11.85
N ALA A 83 7.86 -5.33 11.46
CA ALA A 83 6.96 -6.23 12.15
C ALA A 83 6.43 -7.29 11.17
N ALA A 84 6.12 -8.47 11.69
CA ALA A 84 5.46 -9.50 10.90
C ALA A 84 4.10 -8.96 10.41
N PRO A 85 3.77 -9.10 9.11
CA PRO A 85 2.48 -8.66 8.60
C PRO A 85 1.38 -9.57 9.14
N HIS A 86 0.75 -9.16 10.22
CA HIS A 86 -0.53 -9.70 10.67
C HIS A 86 -1.63 -8.75 10.21
N PRO A 87 -2.76 -9.24 9.66
CA PRO A 87 -3.87 -8.37 9.32
C PRO A 87 -4.39 -7.69 10.60
N VAL A 88 -4.35 -6.36 10.65
CA VAL A 88 -4.82 -5.59 11.80
C VAL A 88 -5.65 -4.38 11.40
N ILE A 89 -5.43 -3.83 10.20
CA ILE A 89 -6.14 -2.63 9.74
C ILE A 89 -7.34 -3.04 8.88
N ALA A 90 -8.54 -2.56 9.21
CA ALA A 90 -9.72 -2.80 8.38
C ALA A 90 -9.62 -2.01 7.06
N VAL A 91 -9.98 -2.64 5.95
CA VAL A 91 -10.22 -1.97 4.67
C VAL A 91 -11.56 -2.40 4.11
N THR A 92 -12.33 -1.46 3.58
CA THR A 92 -13.61 -1.79 2.97
C THR A 92 -13.43 -2.45 1.61
N ASP A 93 -14.34 -3.36 1.24
CA ASP A 93 -14.45 -3.91 -0.10
C ASP A 93 -14.65 -2.82 -1.16
N GLY A 94 -15.44 -1.78 -0.87
CA GLY A 94 -15.59 -0.60 -1.71
C GLY A 94 -14.26 0.13 -1.97
N GLN A 95 -13.42 0.30 -0.94
CA GLN A 95 -12.09 0.89 -1.10
C GLN A 95 -11.19 0.00 -1.94
N LEU A 96 -11.19 -1.32 -1.69
CA LEU A 96 -10.36 -2.27 -2.44
C LEU A 96 -10.74 -2.29 -3.93
N ALA A 97 -12.05 -2.29 -4.23
CA ALA A 97 -12.57 -2.21 -5.59
C ALA A 97 -12.22 -0.88 -6.27
N HIS A 98 -12.32 0.25 -5.56
CA HIS A 98 -11.93 1.56 -6.07
C HIS A 98 -10.43 1.58 -6.44
N GLU A 99 -9.57 1.11 -5.55
CA GLU A 99 -8.13 1.01 -5.83
C GLU A 99 -7.84 0.07 -6.99
N TRP A 100 -8.56 -1.04 -7.10
CA TRP A 100 -8.40 -1.99 -8.20
C TRP A 100 -8.71 -1.34 -9.56
N ALA A 101 -9.84 -0.64 -9.66
CA ALA A 101 -10.19 0.11 -10.87
C ALA A 101 -9.16 1.20 -11.18
N HIS A 102 -8.66 1.90 -10.16
CA HIS A 102 -7.65 2.94 -10.33
C HIS A 102 -6.33 2.39 -10.87
N LEU A 103 -5.84 1.28 -10.30
CA LEU A 103 -4.61 0.64 -10.76
C LEU A 103 -4.77 0.09 -12.18
N GLY A 104 -5.91 -0.54 -12.50
CA GLY A 104 -6.20 -1.01 -13.85
C GLY A 104 -6.09 0.07 -14.93
N ARG A 105 -6.63 1.27 -14.67
CA ARG A 105 -6.46 2.42 -15.58
C ARG A 105 -5.00 2.82 -15.80
N LYS A 106 -4.19 2.77 -14.73
CA LYS A 106 -2.75 3.10 -14.81
C LYS A 106 -1.96 2.04 -15.61
N LEU A 107 -2.29 0.76 -15.45
CA LEU A 107 -1.64 -0.33 -16.16
C LEU A 107 -2.01 -0.33 -17.65
N ALA A 108 -3.29 -0.12 -17.97
CA ALA A 108 -3.78 -0.02 -19.35
C ALA A 108 -3.05 1.06 -20.18
N ALA A 109 -2.68 2.18 -19.55
CA ALA A 109 -1.92 3.24 -20.21
C ALA A 109 -0.44 2.90 -20.44
N ARG A 110 0.10 1.89 -19.75
CA ARG A 110 1.54 1.54 -19.77
C ARG A 110 1.85 0.27 -20.56
N SER A 111 0.96 -0.72 -20.50
CA SER A 111 1.22 -2.07 -21.03
C SER A 111 -0.10 -2.82 -21.28
N PRO A 112 -0.42 -3.16 -22.54
CA PRO A 112 -1.61 -3.95 -22.86
C PRO A 112 -1.61 -5.36 -22.24
N ASP A 113 -0.45 -6.00 -22.12
CA ASP A 113 -0.33 -7.35 -21.55
C ASP A 113 -0.60 -7.38 -20.05
N ASP A 114 -0.11 -6.37 -19.32
CA ASP A 114 -0.41 -6.22 -17.89
C ASP A 114 -1.89 -5.91 -17.67
N ALA A 115 -2.52 -5.16 -18.59
CA ALA A 115 -3.94 -4.84 -18.53
C ALA A 115 -4.83 -6.09 -18.70
N ARG A 116 -4.44 -7.05 -19.54
CA ARG A 116 -5.19 -8.30 -19.70
C ARG A 116 -5.09 -9.19 -18.46
N ARG A 117 -3.86 -9.40 -17.95
CA ARG A 117 -3.65 -10.14 -16.69
C ARG A 117 -4.38 -9.50 -15.51
N TRP A 118 -4.47 -8.16 -15.52
CA TRP A 118 -5.24 -7.40 -14.54
C TRP A 118 -6.75 -7.66 -14.64
N ALA A 119 -7.32 -7.59 -15.84
CA ALA A 119 -8.76 -7.74 -16.04
C ALA A 119 -9.29 -9.11 -15.58
N GLU A 120 -8.46 -10.14 -15.65
CA GLU A 120 -8.82 -11.51 -15.25
C GLU A 120 -8.57 -11.81 -13.76
N ALA A 121 -7.87 -10.92 -13.04
CA ALA A 121 -7.48 -11.14 -11.65
C ALA A 121 -8.51 -10.61 -10.65
N VAL A 122 -8.56 -11.24 -9.48
CA VAL A 122 -9.38 -10.79 -8.34
C VAL A 122 -8.52 -9.93 -7.41
N PRO A 123 -9.00 -8.75 -6.97
CA PRO A 123 -8.28 -7.92 -6.02
C PRO A 123 -8.06 -8.67 -4.71
N ARG A 124 -6.81 -8.77 -4.29
CA ARG A 124 -6.44 -9.27 -2.95
C ARG A 124 -5.92 -8.10 -2.11
N PRO A 125 -6.18 -8.08 -0.80
CA PRO A 125 -5.63 -7.05 0.09
C PRO A 125 -4.13 -7.28 0.34
N HIS A 126 -3.41 -6.23 0.69
CA HIS A 126 -2.10 -6.35 1.35
C HIS A 126 -2.27 -7.20 2.61
N PRO A 127 -1.31 -8.05 2.99
CA PRO A 127 -1.39 -8.88 4.20
C PRO A 127 -1.59 -8.11 5.53
N LEU A 128 -1.49 -6.78 5.51
CA LEU A 128 -1.72 -5.93 6.68
C LEU A 128 -3.22 -5.61 6.86
N PHE A 129 -4.01 -5.73 5.78
CA PHE A 129 -5.41 -5.37 5.79
C PHE A 129 -6.31 -6.61 5.82
N HIS A 130 -7.39 -6.52 6.58
CA HIS A 130 -8.51 -7.46 6.49
C HIS A 130 -9.71 -6.73 5.86
N VAL A 131 -10.39 -7.41 4.94
CA VAL A 131 -11.49 -6.81 4.18
C VAL A 131 -12.78 -6.88 4.99
N VAL A 132 -13.50 -5.76 5.07
CA VAL A 132 -14.84 -5.64 5.65
C VAL A 132 -15.80 -5.06 4.62
N ALA A 133 -17.11 -5.29 4.78
CA ALA A 133 -18.10 -4.64 3.91
C ALA A 133 -18.16 -3.14 4.17
N GLY A 134 -18.15 -2.30 3.13
CA GLY A 134 -18.35 -0.87 3.30
C GLY A 134 -18.06 -0.01 2.05
N PRO A 135 -18.33 1.30 2.12
CA PRO A 135 -18.10 2.22 1.01
C PRO A 135 -16.60 2.49 0.80
N VAL A 136 -16.26 3.22 -0.26
CA VAL A 136 -14.92 3.82 -0.42
C VAL A 136 -14.56 4.62 0.84
N ALA A 137 -13.32 4.51 1.30
CA ALA A 137 -12.91 5.10 2.55
C ALA A 137 -12.88 6.63 2.46
N SER A 138 -13.24 7.32 3.56
CA SER A 138 -13.29 8.79 3.60
C SER A 138 -11.94 9.47 3.37
N TRP A 139 -10.84 8.75 3.55
CA TRP A 139 -9.49 9.22 3.29
C TRP A 139 -9.10 9.14 1.80
N GLU A 140 -9.86 8.46 0.96
CA GLU A 140 -9.66 8.46 -0.50
C GLU A 140 -10.17 9.77 -1.07
N ARG A 141 -9.28 10.77 -1.08
CA ARG A 141 -9.54 12.12 -1.59
C ARG A 141 -8.37 12.51 -2.48
N GLY A 142 -8.62 12.63 -3.78
CA GLY A 142 -7.61 13.01 -4.79
C GLY A 142 -7.56 12.10 -6.01
#